data_AF-G7JWB7-F1
#
_entry.id   AF-G7JWB7-F1
#
_cell.length_a   1.000
_cell.length_b   1.000
_cell.length_c   1.000
_cell.angle_alpha   90.00
_cell.angle_beta   90.00
_cell.angle_gamma   90.00
#
_symmetry.space_group_name_H-M   'P 1'
#
loop_
_entity.id
_entity.type
_entity.pdbx_description
1 polymer ?
#
loop_
_entity_poly.entity_id
_entity_poly.type
_entity_poly.pdbx_seq_one_letter_code
_entity_poly.pdbx_strand_id
1 'polypeptide(L)' 'MELIAVSLGLVPNRIRDFFIHNTSNIRLNHYPPCPYTHLALGLGHHKDTDVLTVLTS' A
#
# COMPACT_ATOMS: atom_id res chain seq x y z
N MET A 1 -7.23 -10.41 -3.77
CA MET A 1 -8.26 -9.55 -4.41
C MET A 1 -9.66 -10.16 -4.38
N GLU A 2 -9.80 -11.49 -4.43
CA GLU A 2 -11.13 -12.14 -4.42
C GLU A 2 -11.98 -11.80 -3.19
N LEU A 3 -11.38 -11.79 -1.99
CA LEU A 3 -12.10 -11.42 -0.77
C LEU A 3 -12.65 -9.99 -0.83
N ILE A 4 -11.84 -9.04 -1.32
CA ILE A 4 -12.27 -7.64 -1.51
C ILE A 4 -13.44 -7.58 -2.50
N ALA A 5 -13.38 -8.35 -3.60
CA ALA A 5 -14.46 -8.41 -4.58
C ALA A 5 -15.76 -8.91 -3.94
N VAL A 6 -15.71 -9.99 -3.15
CA VAL A 6 -16.88 -10.55 -2.46
C VAL A 6 -17.44 -9.59 -1.41
N SER A 7 -16.58 -8.93 -0.63
CA SER A 7 -17.02 -7.92 0.35
C SER A 7 -17.71 -6.71 -0.29
N LEU A 8 -17.43 -6.43 -1.57
CA LEU A 8 -18.11 -5.42 -2.38
C LEU A 8 -19.36 -5.95 -3.11
N GLY A 9 -19.76 -7.21 -2.88
CA GLY A 9 -20.91 -7.85 -3.53
C GLY A 9 -20.66 -8.27 -4.99
N LEU A 10 -19.39 -8.36 -5.40
CA LEU A 10 -18.99 -8.77 -6.75
C LEU A 10 -18.70 -10.28 -6.80
N VAL A 11 -18.73 -10.85 -8.00
CA VAL A 11 -18.21 -12.21 -8.21
C VAL A 11 -16.70 -12.26 -7.89
N PRO A 12 -16.19 -13.34 -7.26
CA PRO A 12 -14.82 -13.36 -6.69
C PRO A 12 -13.72 -12.93 -7.65
N ASN A 13 -13.80 -13.35 -8.92
CA ASN A 13 -12.78 -13.04 -9.92
C ASN A 13 -13.02 -11.73 -10.69
N ARG A 14 -14.06 -10.94 -10.37
CA ARG A 14 -14.48 -9.76 -11.16
C ARG A 14 -13.36 -8.77 -11.42
N ILE A 15 -12.49 -8.56 -10.42
CA ILE A 15 -11.42 -7.57 -10.49
C ILE A 15 -10.05 -8.19 -10.74
N ARG A 16 -9.95 -9.52 -10.84
CA ARG A 16 -8.68 -10.24 -10.97
C ARG A 16 -7.89 -9.77 -12.19
N ASP A 17 -8.57 -9.58 -13.31
CA ASP A 17 -7.96 -9.25 -14.60
C ASP A 17 -7.22 -7.91 -14.60
N PHE A 18 -7.63 -6.96 -13.76
CA PHE A 18 -6.92 -5.68 -13.57
C PHE A 18 -5.54 -5.85 -12.91
N PHE A 19 -5.28 -7.00 -12.28
CA PHE A 19 -4.04 -7.27 -11.54
C PHE A 19 -3.19 -8.38 -12.17
N ILE A 20 -3.62 -9.04 -13.26
CA ILE A 20 -2.89 -10.18 -13.86
C ILE A 20 -1.49 -9.77 -14.36
N HIS A 21 -1.33 -8.54 -14.81
CA HIS A 21 -0.06 -7.98 -15.30
C HIS A 21 0.44 -6.81 -14.45
N ASN A 22 -0.03 -6.69 -13.20
CA ASN A 22 0.47 -5.62 -12.35
C ASN A 22 1.90 -5.89 -11.90
N THR A 23 2.67 -4.82 -11.70
CA THR A 23 3.96 -4.88 -11.05
C THR A 23 3.76 -4.59 -9.57
N SER A 24 4.15 -5.51 -8.70
CA SER A 24 4.26 -5.24 -7.26
C SER A 24 5.52 -4.44 -6.99
N ASN A 25 5.39 -3.27 -6.37
CA ASN A 25 6.51 -2.43 -5.95
C ASN A 25 6.85 -2.69 -4.48
N ILE A 26 8.14 -2.69 -4.14
CA ILE A 26 8.62 -2.84 -2.76
C ILE A 26 9.34 -1.56 -2.35
N ARG A 27 8.95 -0.99 -1.21
CA ARG A 27 9.62 0.17 -0.60
C ARG A 27 10.17 -0.21 0.77
N LEU A 28 11.48 -0.12 0.94
CA LEU A 28 12.15 -0.30 2.22
C LEU A 28 12.39 1.07 2.84
N ASN A 29 11.83 1.32 4.02
CA ASN A 29 11.98 2.60 4.71
C ASN A 29 12.99 2.45 5.85
N HIS A 30 14.08 3.23 5.81
CA HIS A 30 14.99 3.40 6.94
C HIS A 30 14.94 4.85 7.41
N TYR A 31 14.43 5.07 8.62
CA TYR A 31 14.34 6.39 9.23
C TYR A 31 15.48 6.56 10.25
N PRO A 32 16.52 7.35 9.94
CA PRO A 32 17.65 7.52 10.85
C PRO A 32 17.26 8.29 12.11
N PRO A 33 18.04 8.17 13.22
CA PRO A 33 17.81 8.95 14.43
C PRO A 33 17.82 10.46 14.15
N CYS A 34 16.79 11.17 14.64
CA CYS A 34 16.69 12.62 14.51
C CYS A 34 16.94 13.30 15.86
N PRO A 35 17.90 14.24 15.97
CA PRO A 35 18.22 14.91 17.24
C PRO A 35 17.10 15.86 17.71
N TYR A 36 16.25 16.34 16.80
CA TYR A 36 15.11 17.20 17.10
C TYR A 36 13.82 16.51 16.66
N THR A 37 13.44 15.45 17.37
CA THR A 37 12.27 14.61 17.03
C THR A 37 10.96 15.39 16.91
N HIS A 38 10.81 16.49 17.66
CA HIS A 38 9.64 17.38 17.60
C HIS A 38 9.51 18.16 16.28
N LEU A 39 10.56 18.19 15.45
CA LEU A 39 10.58 18.78 14.10
C LEU A 39 10.67 17.71 13.00
N ALA A 40 10.75 16.44 13.36
CA ALA A 40 10.97 15.37 12.41
C ALA A 40 9.71 15.12 11.56
N LEU A 41 9.90 14.98 10.25
CA LEU A 41 8.88 14.53 9.31
C LEU A 41 9.47 13.36 8.49
N GLY A 42 9.28 12.13 8.97
CA GLY A 42 9.85 10.93 8.33
C GLY A 42 9.32 10.74 6.90
N LEU A 43 8.00 10.76 6.74
CA LEU A 43 7.32 10.76 5.45
C LEU A 43 6.11 11.67 5.55
N GLY A 44 5.98 12.63 4.64
CA GLY A 44 4.88 13.59 4.65
C GLY A 44 3.51 12.93 4.39
N HIS A 45 2.44 13.66 4.68
CA HIS A 45 1.08 13.22 4.35
C HIS A 45 0.95 12.98 2.84
N HIS A 46 0.53 11.78 2.47
CA HIS A 46 0.29 11.38 1.08
C HIS A 46 -0.76 10.26 1.04
N LYS A 47 -1.17 9.92 -0.17
CA LYS A 47 -1.90 8.68 -0.49
C LYS A 47 -1.03 7.87 -1.43
N ASP A 48 -0.97 6.56 -1.22
CA ASP A 48 -0.32 5.68 -2.17
C ASP A 48 -1.09 5.69 -3.50
N THR A 49 -0.36 5.56 -4.61
CA THR A 49 -0.93 5.46 -5.95
C THR A 49 -1.40 4.04 -6.28
N ASP A 50 -0.94 3.06 -5.51
CA ASP A 50 -1.24 1.65 -5.70
C ASP A 50 -2.64 1.29 -5.15
N VAL A 51 -3.20 0.18 -5.64
CA VAL A 51 -4.52 -0.29 -5.20
C VAL A 51 -4.48 -0.88 -3.78
N LEU A 52 -3.37 -1.51 -3.40
CA LEU A 52 -3.21 -2.14 -2.09
C LEU A 52 -1.76 -2.08 -1.65
N THR A 53 -1.52 -1.41 -0.53
CA THR A 53 -0.22 -1.42 0.16
C THR A 53 -0.30 -2.35 1.36
N VAL A 54 0.66 -3.27 1.48
CA VAL A 54 0.87 -4.06 2.68
C VAL A 54 2.15 -3.56 3.34
N LEU A 55 2.04 -3.06 4.57
CA LEU A 55 3.16 -2.61 5.36
C LEU A 55 3.45 -3.62 6.48
N THR A 56 4.73 -3.89 6.72
CA THR A 56 5.22 -4.63 7.88
C THR A 56 6.32 -3.80 8.55
N SER A 57 6.41 -3.88 9.87
CA SER A 57 7.34 -3.12 10.71
C SER A 57 8.19 -4.04 11.56
#